data_AF-A0A7U9X5I2-F1
#
_entry.id   AF-A0A7U9X5I2-F1
#
_cell.length_a   1.000
_cell.length_b   1.000
_cell.length_c   1.000
_cell.angle_alpha   90.00
_cell.angle_beta   90.00
_cell.angle_gamma   90.00
#
_symmetry.space_group_name_H-M   'P 1'
#
loop_
_entity.id
_entity.type
_entity.pdbx_description
1 polymer ?
#
loop_
_entity_poly.entity_id
_entity_poly.type
_entity_poly.pdbx_seq_one_letter_code
_entity_poly.pdbx_strand_id
1 'polypeptide(L)'
;MLTQYLTLLETEHGREVFAKFYQTHRNEIYHKAYMILHNTQDAEDMVQETFLSLARNADRMPNSEPGKVWFYMDTVVKNKSRNLLKQREMQSILSMEES
;
A
#
# COMPACT_ATOMS: atom_id res chain seq x y z
N MET A 1 -13.27 -3.44 4.41
CA MET A 1 -11.97 -3.56 3.72
C MET A 1 -10.87 -4.14 4.62
N LEU A 2 -11.16 -5.15 5.45
CA LEU A 2 -10.14 -5.96 6.16
C LEU A 2 -10.39 -7.45 5.86
N THR A 3 -11.66 -7.83 5.87
CA THR A 3 -12.16 -9.19 5.56
C THR A 3 -11.69 -9.73 4.21
N GLN A 4 -11.55 -8.88 3.19
CA GLN A 4 -11.06 -9.26 1.86
C GLN A 4 -9.57 -9.68 1.87
N TYR A 5 -8.78 -9.16 2.81
CA TYR A 5 -7.38 -9.58 2.96
C TYR A 5 -7.26 -10.87 3.74
N LEU A 6 -8.15 -11.10 4.72
CA LEU A 6 -8.10 -12.28 5.57
C LEU A 6 -8.32 -13.60 4.81
N THR A 7 -9.02 -13.56 3.66
CA THR A 7 -9.19 -14.73 2.79
C THR A 7 -7.92 -15.12 2.06
N LEU A 8 -6.95 -14.21 1.95
CA LEU A 8 -5.63 -14.47 1.36
C LEU A 8 -4.64 -15.06 2.38
N LEU A 9 -5.03 -15.12 3.65
CA LEU A 9 -4.17 -15.53 4.76
C LEU A 9 -4.58 -16.92 5.21
N GLU A 10 -3.73 -17.91 4.95
CA GLU A 10 -4.02 -19.33 5.18
C GLU A 10 -4.06 -19.68 6.68
N THR A 11 -3.21 -19.05 7.48
CA THR A 11 -3.07 -19.33 8.92
C THR A 11 -3.79 -18.30 9.80
N GLU A 12 -4.34 -18.76 10.92
CA GLU A 12 -4.97 -17.89 11.92
C GLU A 12 -3.98 -16.89 12.52
N HIS A 13 -2.76 -17.35 12.82
CA HIS A 13 -1.69 -16.49 13.30
C HIS A 13 -1.31 -15.39 12.27
N GLY A 14 -1.23 -15.73 10.99
CA GLY A 14 -0.99 -14.75 9.93
C GLY A 14 -2.10 -13.70 9.83
N ARG A 15 -3.36 -14.11 10.03
CA ARG A 15 -4.52 -13.20 10.08
C ARG A 15 -4.43 -12.20 11.22
N GLU A 16 -4.07 -12.64 12.42
CA GLU A 16 -3.94 -11.78 13.59
C GLU A 16 -2.81 -10.75 13.44
N VAL A 17 -1.62 -11.21 13.00
CA VAL A 17 -0.47 -10.33 12.77
C VAL A 17 -0.82 -9.28 11.70
N PHE A 18 -1.39 -9.71 10.58
CA PHE A 18 -1.81 -8.78 9.52
C PHE A 18 -2.85 -7.77 10.02
N ALA A 19 -3.88 -8.21 10.74
CA ALA A 19 -4.92 -7.32 11.25
C ALA A 19 -4.35 -6.25 12.20
N LYS A 20 -3.42 -6.62 13.08
CA LYS A 20 -2.72 -5.69 13.96
C LYS A 20 -1.91 -4.66 13.16
N PHE A 21 -1.17 -5.10 12.15
CA PHE A 21 -0.44 -4.21 11.26
C PHE A 21 -1.36 -3.26 10.50
N TYR A 22 -2.45 -3.78 9.96
CA TYR A 22 -3.45 -2.98 9.25
C TYR A 22 -3.99 -1.85 10.13
N GLN A 23 -4.45 -2.19 11.33
CA GLN A 23 -5.00 -1.19 12.25
C GLN A 23 -3.96 -0.15 12.69
N THR A 24 -2.71 -0.57 12.88
CA THR A 24 -1.64 0.31 13.37
C THR A 24 -1.16 1.29 12.30
N HIS A 25 -1.03 0.81 11.05
CA HIS A 25 -0.28 1.53 10.02
C HIS A 25 -1.13 2.08 8.87
N ARG A 26 -2.43 1.74 8.78
CA ARG A 26 -3.29 2.20 7.68
C ARG A 26 -3.29 3.71 7.51
N ASN A 27 -3.51 4.45 8.60
CA ASN A 27 -3.62 5.90 8.54
C ASN A 27 -2.29 6.54 8.12
N GLU A 28 -1.17 6.00 8.60
CA GLU A 28 0.15 6.52 8.23
C GLU A 28 0.46 6.28 6.74
N ILE A 29 0.11 5.12 6.21
CA ILE A 29 0.24 4.80 4.78
C ILE A 29 -0.65 5.71 3.93
N TYR A 30 -1.90 5.92 4.37
CA TYR A 30 -2.81 6.85 3.72
C TYR A 30 -2.22 8.26 3.66
N HIS A 31 -1.74 8.78 4.79
CA HIS A 31 -1.14 10.11 4.86
C HIS A 31 0.07 10.22 3.93
N LYS A 32 0.95 9.22 3.90
CA LYS A 32 2.12 9.22 2.99
C LYS A 32 1.71 9.24 1.52
N ALA A 33 0.73 8.43 1.13
CA ALA A 33 0.23 8.41 -0.24
C ALA A 33 -0.43 9.75 -0.61
N TYR A 34 -1.26 10.29 0.29
CA TYR A 34 -1.93 11.57 0.10
C TYR A 34 -0.95 12.74 -0.02
N MET A 35 0.14 12.73 0.75
CA MET A 35 1.19 13.76 0.67
C MET A 35 1.96 13.74 -0.67
N ILE A 36 1.91 12.63 -1.42
CA ILE A 36 2.56 12.51 -2.73
C ILE A 36 1.56 12.79 -3.87
N LEU A 37 0.34 12.25 -3.74
CA LEU A 37 -0.65 12.24 -4.83
C LEU A 37 -1.63 13.40 -4.76
N HIS A 38 -1.80 14.01 -3.58
CA HIS A 38 -2.77 15.07 -3.30
C HIS A 38 -4.20 14.75 -3.77
N ASN A 39 -4.54 13.46 -3.81
CA ASN A 39 -5.83 12.94 -4.23
C ASN A 39 -6.26 11.84 -3.25
N THR A 40 -7.48 11.95 -2.75
CA THR A 40 -8.03 11.06 -1.72
C THR A 40 -8.30 9.65 -2.24
N GLN A 41 -8.83 9.53 -3.45
CA GLN A 41 -9.15 8.25 -4.07
C GLN A 41 -7.88 7.46 -4.37
N ASP A 42 -6.88 8.09 -4.97
CA ASP A 42 -5.62 7.40 -5.25
C ASP A 42 -4.87 7.05 -3.97
N ALA A 43 -4.95 7.90 -2.94
CA ALA A 43 -4.34 7.59 -1.66
C ALA A 43 -4.98 6.35 -1.03
N GLU A 44 -6.30 6.20 -1.09
CA GLU A 44 -6.99 4.97 -0.68
C GLU A 44 -6.59 3.77 -1.56
N ASP A 45 -6.45 3.94 -2.88
CA ASP A 45 -6.00 2.87 -3.76
C ASP A 45 -4.57 2.43 -3.41
N MET A 46 -3.67 3.35 -3.12
CA MET A 46 -2.29 3.05 -2.69
C MET A 46 -2.25 2.33 -1.33
N VAL A 47 -3.15 2.67 -0.41
CA VAL A 47 -3.32 1.94 0.86
C VAL A 47 -3.70 0.50 0.55
N GLN A 48 -4.73 0.29 -0.25
CA GLN A 48 -5.21 -1.04 -0.61
C GLN A 48 -4.13 -1.87 -1.29
N GLU A 49 -3.46 -1.29 -2.27
CA GLU A 49 -2.37 -1.89 -3.02
C GLU A 49 -1.17 -2.26 -2.13
N THR A 50 -0.86 -1.45 -1.13
CA THR A 50 0.23 -1.74 -0.18
C THR A 50 -0.12 -2.91 0.72
N PHE A 51 -1.33 -2.91 1.27
CA PHE A 51 -1.81 -4.00 2.13
C PHE A 51 -2.04 -5.31 1.37
N LEU A 52 -2.42 -5.25 0.10
CA LEU A 52 -2.51 -6.43 -0.75
C LEU A 52 -1.13 -7.03 -1.02
N SER A 53 -0.12 -6.19 -1.29
CA SER A 53 1.27 -6.64 -1.41
C SER A 53 1.77 -7.29 -0.11
N LEU A 54 1.37 -6.76 1.04
CA LEU A 54 1.70 -7.34 2.33
C LEU A 54 0.99 -8.70 2.54
N ALA A 55 -0.31 -8.78 2.28
CA ALA A 55 -1.11 -10.01 2.43
C ALA A 55 -0.57 -11.15 1.54
N ARG A 56 -0.14 -10.84 0.30
CA ARG A 56 0.48 -11.82 -0.60
C ARG A 56 1.83 -12.35 -0.12
N ASN A 57 2.51 -11.62 0.75
CA ASN A 57 3.79 -12.03 1.34
C ASN A 57 3.63 -12.42 2.81
N ALA A 58 2.39 -12.67 3.25
CA ALA A 58 2.08 -12.84 4.65
C ALA A 58 2.69 -14.09 5.27
N ASP A 59 2.95 -15.13 4.50
CA ASP A 59 3.60 -16.35 5.01
C ASP A 59 5.01 -16.07 5.55
N ARG A 60 5.62 -14.96 5.13
CA ARG A 60 6.93 -14.50 5.60
C ARG A 60 6.84 -13.52 6.77
N MET A 61 5.64 -13.02 7.09
CA MET A 61 5.44 -12.03 8.16
C MET A 61 5.60 -12.57 9.58
N PRO A 62 5.10 -13.76 9.96
CA PRO A 62 5.21 -14.27 11.34
C PRO A 62 6.64 -14.33 11.87
N ASN A 63 7.61 -14.55 10.98
CA ASN A 63 9.03 -14.62 11.32
C ASN A 63 9.78 -13.29 11.09
N SER A 64 9.09 -12.24 10.66
CA SER A 64 9.69 -10.94 10.34
C SER A 64 9.59 -9.98 11.52
N GLU A 65 10.69 -9.28 11.81
CA GLU A 65 10.69 -8.23 12.82
C GLU A 65 9.72 -7.09 12.43
N PRO A 66 8.93 -6.55 13.38
CA PRO A 66 7.92 -5.55 13.04
C PRO A 66 8.45 -4.32 12.30
N GLY A 67 9.67 -3.89 12.62
CA GLY A 67 10.34 -2.80 11.92
C GLY A 67 10.58 -3.11 10.44
N LYS A 68 10.96 -4.34 10.09
CA LYS A 68 11.20 -4.74 8.69
C LYS A 68 9.92 -4.72 7.87
N VAL A 69 8.82 -5.20 8.46
CA VAL A 69 7.49 -5.16 7.83
C VAL A 69 7.08 -3.71 7.56
N TRP A 70 7.28 -2.83 8.54
CA TRP A 70 7.01 -1.40 8.38
C TRP A 70 7.85 -0.76 7.27
N PHE A 71 9.17 -0.95 7.27
CA PHE A 71 10.06 -0.40 6.23
C PHE A 71 9.69 -0.90 4.83
N TYR A 72 9.29 -2.16 4.71
CA TYR A 72 8.79 -2.72 3.46
C TYR A 72 7.54 -1.97 2.99
N MET A 73 6.54 -1.80 3.85
CA MET A 73 5.29 -1.10 3.50
C MET A 73 5.53 0.37 3.15
N ASP A 74 6.37 1.06 3.91
CA ASP A 74 6.76 2.46 3.64
C ASP A 74 7.43 2.61 2.27
N THR A 75 8.30 1.65 1.91
CA THR A 75 8.94 1.62 0.59
C THR A 75 7.93 1.37 -0.52
N VAL A 76 7.02 0.40 -0.33
CA VAL A 76 6.00 0.04 -1.32
C VAL A 76 5.06 1.22 -1.59
N VAL A 77 4.51 1.86 -0.56
CA VAL A 77 3.56 2.97 -0.75
C VAL A 77 4.21 4.16 -1.45
N LYS A 78 5.45 4.51 -1.09
CA LYS A 78 6.18 5.62 -1.73
C LYS A 78 6.47 5.33 -3.19
N ASN A 79 6.93 4.12 -3.51
CA ASN A 79 7.26 3.75 -4.87
C ASN A 79 6.01 3.72 -5.76
N LYS A 80 4.91 3.12 -5.30
CA LYS A 80 3.65 3.09 -6.05
C LYS A 80 3.09 4.49 -6.27
N SER A 81 3.09 5.33 -5.23
CA SER A 81 2.61 6.72 -5.32
C SER A 81 3.45 7.56 -6.30
N ARG A 82 4.78 7.47 -6.24
CA ARG A 82 5.67 8.17 -7.17
C ARG A 82 5.49 7.69 -8.61
N ASN A 83 5.31 6.39 -8.82
CA ASN A 83 5.07 5.84 -10.15
C ASN A 83 3.76 6.37 -10.74
N LEU A 84 2.68 6.38 -9.96
CA LEU A 84 1.39 6.93 -10.40
C LEU A 84 1.50 8.42 -10.74
N LEU A 85 2.18 9.21 -9.90
CA LEU A 85 2.42 10.63 -10.18
C LEU A 85 3.16 10.83 -11.51
N LYS A 86 4.25 10.07 -11.74
CA LYS A 86 5.01 10.12 -12.98
C LYS A 86 4.17 9.73 -14.20
N GLN A 87 3.29 8.73 -14.07
CA GLN A 87 2.39 8.33 -15.14
C GLN A 87 1.42 9.45 -15.51
N ARG A 88 0.91 10.20 -14.53
CA ARG A 88 0.03 11.36 -14.76
C ARG A 88 0.73 12.50 -15.47
N GLU A 89 1.95 12.84 -15.03
CA GLU A 89 2.75 13.88 -15.67
C GLU A 89 2.99 13.55 -17.15
N MET A 90 3.34 12.31 -17.46
CA MET A 90 3.56 11.84 -18.83
C MET A 90 2.27 11.86 -19.68
N GLN A 91 1.12 11.47 -19.12
CA GLN A 91 -0.17 11.57 -19.81
C GLN A 91 -0.56 13.03 -20.10
N SER A 92 -0.30 13.94 -19.14
CA SER A 92 -0.54 15.37 -19.33
C SER A 92 0.31 15.92 -20.47
N ILE A 93 1.61 15.58 -20.53
CA ILE A 93 2.51 16.04 -21.58
C ILE A 93 2.02 15.55 -22.96
N LEU A 94 1.72 14.26 -23.09
CA LEU A 94 1.26 13.69 -24.36
C LEU A 94 -0.02 14.37 -24.88
N SER A 95 -0.98 14.64 -23.99
CA SER A 95 -2.22 15.32 -24.36
C SER A 95 -2.02 16.76 -24.86
N MET A 96 -0.93 17.40 -24.47
CA MET A 96 -0.57 18.76 -24.92
C MET A 96 0.15 18.74 -26.27
N GLU A 97 0.83 17.66 -26.64
CA GLU A 97 1.49 17.50 -27.95
C GLU A 97 0.51 17.14 -29.07
N GLU A 98 -0.64 16.55 -28.73
CA GLU A 98 -1.70 16.15 -29.67
C GLU A 98 -2.72 17.28 -29.97
N SER A 99 -2.60 18.44 -29.31
CA SER A 99 -3.49 19.62 -29.43
C SER A 99 -2.86 20.75 -30.24
#